data_AF-A0A2J6R1K2-F1
#
_entry.id   AF-A0A2J6R1K2-F1
#
_cell.length_a   1.000
_cell.length_b   1.000
_cell.length_c   1.000
_cell.angle_alpha   90.00
_cell.angle_beta   90.00
_cell.angle_gamma   90.00
#
_symmetry.space_group_name_H-M   'P 1'
#
loop_
_entity.id
_entity.type
_entity.pdbx_description
1 polymer ?
#
loop_
_entity_poly.entity_id
_entity_poly.type
_entity_poly.pdbx_seq_one_letter_code
_entity_poly.pdbx_strand_id
1 'polypeptide(L)'
;MTQPSGLNKPFSQSSVLFPSRSSPFVCLADPLEVLALLLIHISHGKTLRHAALEVNWQRARSRLGQDVTELEDSPAEKHPIPFGILFIATLLQAIKLFGMQGLPWTTVWAGLYLFSYVVLAMIGFLAPKDWRDSPPEMVIETPTGRPTWWKLENLSKALLYGSLGVHFICCCWVLDRVIGFVPDGEPASRGMSAAAFGPYVVYMILITLTMAAVVFAPWMLYQVFLWLTARGHRWNTLVIGKTGSWTEETKLSP
;
A
#
# COMPACT_ATOMS: atom_id res chain seq x y z
N MET A 1 10.64 8.50 -4.27
CA MET A 1 10.29 7.47 -5.26
C MET A 1 8.92 6.94 -4.87
N THR A 2 7.93 6.97 -5.75
CA THR A 2 6.62 6.37 -5.51
C THR A 2 6.45 5.17 -6.43
N GLN A 3 6.09 4.03 -5.86
CA GLN A 3 5.86 2.81 -6.63
C GLN A 3 4.63 2.98 -7.52
N PRO A 4 4.65 2.56 -8.81
CA PRO A 4 3.48 2.61 -9.66
C PRO A 4 2.32 1.83 -9.02
N SER A 5 1.18 2.49 -8.84
CA SER A 5 0.01 1.87 -8.22
C SER A 5 -0.79 0.98 -9.17
N GLY A 6 -0.54 1.11 -10.48
CA GLY A 6 -1.30 0.43 -11.53
C GLY A 6 -2.76 0.85 -11.63
N LEU A 7 -3.16 1.91 -10.91
CA LEU A 7 -4.55 2.28 -10.66
C LEU A 7 -4.68 3.79 -10.80
N ASN A 8 -5.08 4.23 -11.99
CA ASN A 8 -5.36 5.63 -12.28
C ASN A 8 -6.86 5.96 -12.15
N LYS A 9 -7.71 4.99 -11.77
CA LYS A 9 -9.12 5.28 -11.50
C LYS A 9 -9.26 6.26 -10.31
N PRO A 10 -10.01 7.35 -10.48
CA PRO A 10 -10.31 8.27 -9.40
C PRO A 10 -11.28 7.56 -8.45
N PHE A 11 -10.90 7.40 -7.19
CA PHE A 11 -11.75 6.97 -6.08
C PHE A 11 -12.11 5.46 -5.97
N SER A 12 -11.24 4.68 -5.34
CA SER A 12 -11.63 3.67 -4.32
C SER A 12 -10.39 3.20 -3.55
N GLN A 13 -10.34 3.45 -2.22
CA GLN A 13 -9.37 2.99 -1.19
C GLN A 13 -7.83 3.13 -1.42
N SER A 14 -7.40 3.32 -2.67
CA SER A 14 -6.01 3.35 -3.14
C SER A 14 -5.34 4.72 -2.95
N SER A 15 -6.12 5.77 -2.67
CA SER A 15 -5.61 7.13 -2.47
C SER A 15 -4.80 7.30 -1.19
N VAL A 16 -5.12 6.54 -0.12
CA VAL A 16 -4.33 6.51 1.13
C VAL A 16 -3.10 5.62 0.98
N LEU A 17 -3.18 4.58 0.15
CA LEU A 17 -2.06 3.67 -0.12
C LEU A 17 -1.00 4.28 -1.05
N PHE A 18 -1.38 5.26 -1.87
CA PHE A 18 -0.43 5.94 -2.76
C PHE A 18 0.68 6.71 -2.02
N PRO A 19 0.39 7.59 -1.04
CA PRO A 19 1.42 8.25 -0.25
C PRO A 19 2.15 7.26 0.67
N SER A 20 1.50 6.21 1.19
CA SER A 20 2.18 5.22 2.04
C SER A 20 3.22 4.38 1.27
N ARG A 21 3.09 4.24 -0.06
CA ARG A 21 4.11 3.61 -0.94
C ARG A 21 5.37 4.44 -1.16
N SER A 22 5.45 5.64 -0.59
CA SER A 22 6.72 6.37 -0.41
C SER A 22 7.55 5.84 0.78
N SER A 23 6.98 4.95 1.59
CA SER A 23 7.73 4.21 2.61
C SER A 23 8.48 3.04 1.96
N PRO A 24 9.80 2.92 2.17
CA PRO A 24 10.59 1.80 1.64
C PRO A 24 10.15 0.45 2.23
N PHE A 25 9.61 0.43 3.45
CA PHE A 25 9.11 -0.79 4.09
C PHE A 25 7.79 -1.26 3.48
N VAL A 26 6.86 -0.33 3.23
CA VAL A 26 5.60 -0.62 2.54
C VAL A 26 5.89 -1.04 1.10
N CYS A 27 6.86 -0.38 0.47
CA CYS A 27 7.32 -0.74 -0.87
C CYS A 27 7.91 -2.17 -0.93
N LEU A 28 8.58 -2.64 0.12
CA LEU A 28 9.07 -4.02 0.24
C LEU A 28 7.96 -5.04 0.58
N ALA A 29 6.93 -4.64 1.32
CA ALA A 29 5.82 -5.53 1.66
C ALA A 29 5.04 -5.98 0.41
N ASP A 30 4.79 -5.06 -0.52
CA ASP A 30 4.10 -5.32 -1.80
C ASP A 30 4.68 -6.50 -2.63
N PRO A 31 5.99 -6.52 -2.98
CA PRO A 31 6.60 -7.61 -3.74
C PRO A 31 6.72 -8.90 -2.92
N LEU A 32 6.91 -8.81 -1.59
CA LEU A 32 6.93 -9.99 -0.73
C LEU A 32 5.58 -10.69 -0.70
N GLU A 33 4.49 -9.92 -0.61
CA GLU A 33 3.13 -10.44 -0.74
C GLU A 33 2.97 -11.15 -2.09
N VAL A 34 3.32 -10.48 -3.20
CA VAL A 34 3.22 -11.04 -4.55
C VAL A 34 4.03 -12.34 -4.72
N LEU A 35 5.26 -12.39 -4.21
CA LEU A 35 6.09 -13.58 -4.26
C LEU A 35 5.51 -14.72 -3.41
N ALA A 36 5.03 -14.43 -2.20
CA ALA A 36 4.38 -15.42 -1.36
C ALA A 36 3.14 -16.02 -2.04
N LEU A 37 2.30 -15.18 -2.65
CA LEU A 37 1.13 -15.63 -3.41
C LEU A 37 1.52 -16.50 -4.61
N LEU A 38 2.53 -16.07 -5.36
CA LEU A 38 3.02 -16.82 -6.51
C LEU A 38 3.51 -18.21 -6.10
N LEU A 39 4.30 -18.28 -5.02
CA LEU A 39 4.83 -19.54 -4.48
C LEU A 39 3.70 -20.45 -3.98
N ILE A 40 2.69 -19.90 -3.31
CA ILE A 40 1.50 -20.65 -2.88
C ILE A 40 0.78 -21.25 -4.10
N HIS A 41 0.61 -20.50 -5.18
CA HIS A 41 -0.04 -21.03 -6.38
C HIS A 41 0.79 -22.10 -7.08
N ILE A 42 2.10 -21.90 -7.18
CA ILE A 42 3.03 -22.91 -7.74
C ILE A 42 3.04 -24.18 -6.88
N SER A 43 3.02 -24.06 -5.55
CA SER A 43 2.99 -25.23 -4.65
C SER A 43 1.71 -26.06 -4.79
N HIS A 44 0.61 -25.45 -5.23
CA HIS A 44 -0.64 -26.15 -5.57
C HIS A 44 -0.65 -26.70 -7.01
N GLY A 45 0.49 -26.76 -7.69
CA GLY A 45 0.62 -27.35 -9.02
C GLY A 45 0.22 -26.43 -10.18
N LYS A 46 -0.09 -25.15 -9.93
CA LYS A 46 -0.34 -24.20 -11.03
C LYS A 46 0.96 -23.88 -11.76
N THR A 47 0.88 -23.79 -13.09
CA THR A 47 2.00 -23.30 -13.90
C THR A 47 2.34 -21.84 -13.54
N LEU A 48 3.60 -21.42 -13.71
CA LEU A 48 4.05 -20.06 -13.39
C LEU A 48 3.16 -18.97 -14.04
N ARG A 49 2.75 -19.19 -15.30
CA ARG A 49 1.90 -18.27 -16.06
C ARG A 49 0.48 -18.16 -15.47
N HIS A 50 -0.12 -19.29 -15.08
CA HIS A 50 -1.43 -19.30 -14.42
C HIS A 50 -1.37 -18.71 -13.01
N ALA A 51 -0.30 -18.99 -12.26
CA ALA A 51 -0.05 -18.36 -10.98
C ALA A 51 0.08 -16.84 -11.11
N ALA A 52 0.84 -16.35 -12.10
CA ALA A 52 0.98 -14.92 -12.36
C ALA A 52 -0.34 -14.25 -12.76
N LEU A 53 -1.18 -14.90 -13.57
CA LEU A 53 -2.55 -14.43 -13.88
C LEU A 53 -3.34 -14.25 -12.58
N GLU A 54 -3.38 -15.27 -11.75
CA GLU A 54 -4.16 -15.28 -10.52
C GLU A 54 -3.72 -14.18 -9.55
N VAL A 55 -2.41 -14.04 -9.35
CA VAL A 55 -1.83 -13.04 -8.44
C VAL A 55 -2.13 -11.63 -8.92
N ASN A 56 -1.97 -11.34 -10.22
CA ASN A 56 -2.30 -10.02 -10.77
C ASN A 56 -3.80 -9.74 -10.68
N TRP A 57 -4.63 -10.72 -11.02
CA TRP A 57 -6.09 -10.60 -10.94
C TRP A 57 -6.57 -10.30 -9.52
N GLN A 58 -6.11 -11.09 -8.54
CA GLN A 58 -6.48 -10.90 -7.14
C GLN A 58 -5.98 -9.55 -6.60
N ARG A 59 -4.73 -9.17 -6.90
CA ARG A 59 -4.15 -7.89 -6.47
C ARG A 59 -4.90 -6.70 -7.05
N ALA A 60 -5.35 -6.81 -8.29
CA ALA A 60 -6.08 -5.72 -8.93
C ALA A 60 -7.50 -5.59 -8.33
N ARG A 61 -8.18 -6.70 -8.07
CA ARG A 61 -9.51 -6.72 -7.42
C ARG A 61 -9.48 -6.30 -5.96
N SER A 62 -8.48 -6.73 -5.18
CA SER A 62 -8.35 -6.33 -3.77
C SER A 62 -8.15 -4.82 -3.60
N ARG A 63 -7.57 -4.16 -4.61
CA ARG A 63 -7.29 -2.71 -4.58
C ARG A 63 -8.41 -1.85 -5.13
N LEU A 64 -9.14 -2.33 -6.14
CA LEU A 64 -10.25 -1.61 -6.75
C LEU A 64 -11.58 -1.78 -6.00
N GLY A 65 -11.71 -2.87 -5.23
CA GLY A 65 -12.98 -3.32 -4.69
C GLY A 65 -13.68 -4.29 -5.66
N GLN A 66 -14.54 -5.15 -5.11
CA GLN A 66 -15.24 -6.19 -5.88
C GLN A 66 -16.19 -5.61 -6.94
N ASP A 67 -16.67 -4.38 -6.74
CA ASP A 67 -17.68 -3.73 -7.57
C ASP A 67 -17.14 -3.16 -8.89
N VAL A 68 -15.81 -3.16 -9.09
CA VAL A 68 -15.21 -2.65 -10.33
C VAL A 68 -15.13 -3.74 -11.38
N THR A 69 -15.96 -3.62 -12.42
CA THR A 69 -16.05 -4.56 -13.54
C THR A 69 -14.85 -4.47 -14.50
N GLU A 70 -14.35 -3.26 -14.78
CA GLU A 70 -13.29 -3.02 -15.77
C GLU A 70 -11.96 -2.60 -15.15
N LEU A 71 -10.89 -3.27 -15.60
CA LEU A 71 -9.51 -3.10 -15.16
C LEU A 71 -8.70 -2.30 -16.19
N GLU A 72 -8.33 -1.08 -15.85
CA GLU A 72 -7.64 -0.14 -16.76
C GLU A 72 -6.22 -0.61 -17.13
N ASP A 73 -5.89 -0.67 -18.42
CA ASP A 73 -4.60 -1.13 -18.93
C ASP A 73 -3.40 -0.51 -18.20
N SER A 74 -2.40 -1.35 -17.91
CA SER A 74 -1.20 -0.88 -17.26
C SER A 74 -0.42 0.01 -18.23
N PRO A 75 0.40 0.96 -17.73
CA PRO A 75 1.29 1.72 -18.59
C PRO A 75 2.21 0.85 -19.44
N ALA A 76 2.58 -0.34 -18.94
CA ALA A 76 3.39 -1.32 -19.66
C ALA A 76 2.64 -1.97 -20.84
N GLU A 77 1.33 -2.21 -20.70
CA GLU A 77 0.49 -2.75 -21.77
C GLU A 77 0.12 -1.68 -22.79
N LYS A 78 -0.26 -0.48 -22.34
CA LYS A 78 -0.68 0.63 -23.21
C LYS A 78 0.48 1.23 -24.00
N HIS A 79 1.66 1.31 -23.38
CA HIS A 79 2.83 1.96 -23.95
C HIS A 79 4.09 1.11 -23.73
N PRO A 80 4.21 -0.07 -24.37
CA PRO A 80 5.27 -1.04 -24.08
C PRO A 80 6.66 -0.50 -24.41
N ILE A 81 6.81 0.25 -25.51
CA ILE A 81 8.09 0.84 -25.91
C ILE A 81 8.52 1.95 -24.93
N PRO A 82 7.70 3.01 -24.66
CA PRO A 82 8.04 4.00 -23.64
C PRO A 82 8.29 3.39 -22.26
N PHE A 83 7.50 2.40 -21.85
CA PHE A 83 7.69 1.70 -20.58
C PHE A 83 9.04 0.97 -20.53
N GLY A 84 9.41 0.25 -21.58
CA GLY A 84 10.70 -0.43 -21.69
C GLY A 84 11.88 0.53 -21.62
N ILE A 85 11.80 1.68 -22.27
CA ILE A 85 12.83 2.74 -22.20
C ILE A 85 12.95 3.26 -20.77
N LEU A 86 11.84 3.61 -20.11
CA LEU A 86 11.84 4.09 -18.73
C LEU A 86 12.35 3.02 -17.74
N PHE A 87 12.03 1.76 -17.98
CA PHE A 87 12.54 0.63 -17.20
C PHE A 87 14.07 0.55 -17.29
N ILE A 88 14.63 0.55 -18.51
CA ILE A 88 16.08 0.51 -18.73
C ILE A 88 16.76 1.74 -18.12
N ALA A 89 16.20 2.93 -18.31
CA ALA A 89 16.73 4.16 -17.73
C ALA A 89 16.78 4.09 -16.19
N THR A 90 15.72 3.59 -15.56
CA THR A 90 15.65 3.40 -14.10
C THR A 90 16.67 2.38 -13.61
N LEU A 91 16.83 1.27 -14.35
CA LEU A 91 17.81 0.24 -14.04
C LEU A 91 19.25 0.76 -14.11
N LEU A 92 19.59 1.53 -15.14
CA LEU A 92 20.91 2.16 -15.27
C LEU A 92 21.20 3.14 -14.12
N GLN A 93 20.21 3.93 -13.70
CA GLN A 93 20.36 4.81 -12.53
C GLN A 93 20.58 4.02 -11.24
N ALA A 94 19.89 2.89 -11.08
CA ALA A 94 20.10 2.03 -9.93
C ALA A 94 21.51 1.43 -9.93
N ILE A 95 22.00 0.89 -11.06
CA ILE A 95 23.37 0.38 -11.21
C ILE A 95 24.40 1.46 -10.83
N LYS A 96 24.21 2.69 -11.32
CA LYS A 96 25.07 3.82 -10.95
C LYS A 96 25.08 4.05 -9.44
N LEU A 97 23.92 4.04 -8.80
CA LEU A 97 23.78 4.24 -7.36
C LEU A 97 24.43 3.10 -6.55
N PHE A 98 24.32 1.85 -7.01
CA PHE A 98 25.04 0.72 -6.42
C PHE A 98 26.56 0.78 -6.60
N GLY A 99 27.03 1.44 -7.67
CA GLY A 99 28.46 1.68 -7.90
C GLY A 99 29.06 2.81 -7.09
N MET A 100 28.24 3.68 -6.47
CA MET A 100 28.74 4.77 -5.63
C MET A 100 29.16 4.23 -4.25
N GLN A 101 30.45 4.36 -3.93
CA GLN A 101 30.98 4.02 -2.60
C GLN A 101 30.63 5.12 -1.58
N GLY A 102 30.43 4.74 -0.31
CA GLY A 102 30.30 5.67 0.82
C GLY A 102 28.88 6.04 1.26
N LEU A 103 27.83 5.52 0.59
CA LEU A 103 26.42 5.78 0.96
C LEU A 103 25.62 4.48 1.17
N PRO A 104 26.03 3.61 2.12
CA PRO A 104 25.43 2.29 2.29
C PRO A 104 23.91 2.34 2.51
N TRP A 105 23.42 3.37 3.20
CA TRP A 105 22.00 3.54 3.47
C TRP A 105 21.19 3.87 2.21
N THR A 106 21.69 4.78 1.37
CA THR A 106 21.05 5.13 0.09
C THR A 106 20.98 3.92 -0.83
N THR A 107 22.03 3.11 -0.86
CA THR A 107 22.09 1.86 -1.62
C THR A 107 21.04 0.85 -1.17
N VAL A 108 20.86 0.68 0.15
CA VAL A 108 19.79 -0.19 0.71
C VAL A 108 18.41 0.31 0.26
N TRP A 109 18.12 1.60 0.43
CA TRP A 109 16.81 2.15 0.03
C TRP A 109 16.53 2.00 -1.45
N ALA A 110 17.48 2.38 -2.30
CA ALA A 110 17.35 2.21 -3.74
C ALA A 110 17.14 0.73 -4.11
N GLY A 111 17.81 -0.19 -3.42
CA GLY A 111 17.60 -1.63 -3.58
C GLY A 111 16.19 -2.09 -3.25
N LEU A 112 15.59 -1.60 -2.16
CA LEU A 112 14.21 -1.94 -1.81
C LEU A 112 13.22 -1.48 -2.89
N TYR A 113 13.36 -0.25 -3.39
CA TYR A 113 12.51 0.26 -4.47
C TYR A 113 12.73 -0.49 -5.78
N LEU A 114 13.98 -0.75 -6.15
CA LEU A 114 14.31 -1.49 -7.37
C LEU A 114 13.77 -2.92 -7.31
N PHE A 115 13.97 -3.61 -6.18
CA PHE A 115 13.46 -4.96 -5.96
C PHE A 115 11.94 -5.01 -6.14
N SER A 116 11.23 -4.10 -5.48
CA SER A 116 9.78 -4.00 -5.63
C SER A 116 9.36 -3.75 -7.07
N TYR A 117 9.99 -2.78 -7.73
CA TYR A 117 9.70 -2.47 -9.11
C TYR A 117 9.92 -3.65 -10.05
N VAL A 118 11.06 -4.35 -9.94
CA VAL A 118 11.42 -5.51 -10.76
C VAL A 118 10.44 -6.66 -10.54
N VAL A 119 10.18 -7.03 -9.28
CA VAL A 119 9.26 -8.14 -8.97
C VAL A 119 7.87 -7.88 -9.54
N LEU A 120 7.33 -6.67 -9.32
CA LEU A 120 5.99 -6.33 -9.80
C LEU A 120 5.93 -6.26 -11.33
N ALA A 121 6.96 -5.71 -11.98
CA ALA A 121 7.04 -5.67 -13.43
C ALA A 121 7.15 -7.07 -14.04
N MET A 122 7.98 -7.95 -13.47
CA MET A 122 8.13 -9.33 -13.94
C MET A 122 6.82 -10.10 -13.81
N ILE A 123 6.11 -9.96 -12.69
CA ILE A 123 4.84 -10.67 -12.47
C ILE A 123 3.76 -10.15 -13.41
N GLY A 124 3.71 -8.84 -13.66
CA GLY A 124 2.84 -8.28 -14.70
C GLY A 124 3.17 -8.82 -16.10
N PHE A 125 4.46 -8.95 -16.43
CA PHE A 125 4.91 -9.49 -17.73
C PHE A 125 4.63 -11.00 -17.89
N LEU A 126 4.70 -11.77 -16.80
CA LEU A 126 4.42 -13.22 -16.82
C LEU A 126 2.94 -13.55 -17.00
N ALA A 127 2.04 -12.61 -16.70
CA ALA A 127 0.61 -12.83 -16.90
C ALA A 127 0.25 -12.82 -18.41
N PRO A 128 -0.73 -13.65 -18.86
CA PRO A 128 -1.30 -13.55 -20.20
C PRO A 128 -1.84 -12.15 -20.49
N LYS A 129 -1.75 -11.64 -21.72
CA LYS A 129 -2.16 -10.25 -22.06
C LYS A 129 -3.62 -9.91 -21.71
N ASP A 130 -4.47 -10.92 -21.64
CA ASP A 130 -5.91 -10.91 -21.39
C ASP A 130 -6.27 -11.29 -19.93
N TRP A 131 -5.29 -11.29 -19.02
CA TRP A 131 -5.49 -11.66 -17.61
C TRP A 131 -6.54 -10.81 -16.88
N ARG A 132 -6.80 -9.59 -17.38
CA ARG A 132 -7.76 -8.64 -16.81
C ARG A 132 -9.20 -9.05 -17.08
N ASP A 133 -9.43 -9.54 -18.29
CA ASP A 133 -10.75 -9.88 -18.83
C ASP A 133 -11.09 -11.36 -18.58
N SER A 134 -10.07 -12.16 -18.27
CA SER A 134 -10.19 -13.59 -17.99
C SER A 134 -10.15 -13.82 -16.47
N PRO A 135 -11.29 -13.84 -15.77
CA PRO A 135 -11.31 -14.22 -14.37
C PRO A 135 -10.75 -15.64 -14.24
N PRO A 136 -9.84 -15.88 -13.28
CA PRO A 136 -9.37 -17.21 -13.02
C PRO A 136 -10.55 -18.11 -12.61
N GLU A 137 -10.46 -19.38 -13.00
CA GLU A 137 -11.43 -20.41 -12.61
C GLU A 137 -11.41 -20.51 -11.08
N MET A 138 -12.43 -19.96 -10.43
CA MET A 138 -12.49 -19.87 -8.97
C MET A 138 -12.72 -21.26 -8.40
N VAL A 139 -11.64 -21.92 -8.00
CA VAL A 139 -11.76 -23.17 -7.26
C VAL A 139 -12.17 -22.84 -5.82
N ILE A 140 -13.46 -23.02 -5.52
CA ILE A 140 -14.00 -22.96 -4.15
C ILE A 140 -13.54 -24.24 -3.44
N GLU A 141 -12.28 -24.26 -2.98
CA GLU A 141 -11.62 -25.51 -2.61
C GLU A 141 -11.62 -25.81 -1.10
N THR A 142 -12.42 -25.10 -0.29
CA THR A 142 -12.48 -25.39 1.15
C THR A 142 -13.81 -26.03 1.57
N PRO A 143 -13.79 -27.15 2.33
CA PRO A 143 -14.97 -27.73 2.98
C PRO A 143 -15.71 -26.76 3.90
N THR A 144 -15.04 -25.67 4.31
CA THR A 144 -15.58 -24.62 5.19
C THR A 144 -16.29 -23.49 4.44
N GLY A 145 -16.40 -23.58 3.11
CA GLY A 145 -17.04 -22.56 2.27
C GLY A 145 -16.34 -21.20 2.24
N ARG A 146 -15.13 -21.07 2.82
CA ARG A 146 -14.39 -19.81 2.85
C ARG A 146 -13.36 -19.77 1.73
N PRO A 147 -13.50 -18.85 0.77
CA PRO A 147 -12.61 -18.82 -0.37
C PRO A 147 -11.17 -18.47 0.04
N THR A 148 -10.21 -19.05 -0.69
CA THR A 148 -8.76 -19.00 -0.40
C THR A 148 -8.23 -17.58 -0.26
N TRP A 149 -8.88 -16.59 -0.91
CA TRP A 149 -8.53 -15.17 -0.82
C TRP A 149 -8.64 -14.58 0.59
N TRP A 150 -9.47 -15.14 1.50
CA TRP A 150 -9.55 -14.65 2.88
C TRP A 150 -8.23 -14.79 3.64
N LYS A 151 -7.50 -15.90 3.42
CA LYS A 151 -6.17 -16.10 4.04
C LYS A 151 -5.14 -15.11 3.48
N LEU A 152 -5.29 -14.76 2.22
CA LEU A 152 -4.40 -13.85 1.50
C LEU A 152 -4.60 -12.40 1.93
N GLU A 153 -5.85 -11.99 2.13
CA GLU A 153 -6.17 -10.67 2.66
C GLU A 153 -5.57 -10.46 4.05
N ASN A 154 -5.59 -11.50 4.91
CA ASN A 154 -4.94 -11.44 6.21
C ASN A 154 -3.43 -11.37 6.12
N LEU A 155 -2.81 -12.09 5.17
CA LEU A 155 -1.36 -11.99 4.91
C LEU A 155 -0.98 -10.57 4.45
N SER A 156 -1.71 -10.01 3.49
CA SER A 156 -1.49 -8.63 3.00
C SER A 156 -1.62 -7.62 4.14
N LYS A 157 -2.69 -7.72 4.95
CA LYS A 157 -2.88 -6.88 6.14
C LYS A 157 -1.74 -7.03 7.15
N ALA A 158 -1.30 -8.26 7.44
CA ALA A 158 -0.21 -8.51 8.37
C ALA A 158 1.12 -7.89 7.89
N LEU A 159 1.46 -8.07 6.60
CA LEU A 159 2.65 -7.47 5.99
C LEU A 159 2.56 -5.94 5.98
N LEU A 160 1.40 -5.39 5.61
CA LEU A 160 1.17 -3.95 5.58
C LEU A 160 1.29 -3.34 6.97
N TYR A 161 0.58 -3.87 7.97
CA TYR A 161 0.63 -3.35 9.35
C TYR A 161 2.02 -3.52 9.96
N GLY A 162 2.68 -4.65 9.72
CA GLY A 162 4.07 -4.86 10.15
C GLY A 162 5.01 -3.81 9.54
N SER A 163 4.90 -3.58 8.23
CA SER A 163 5.74 -2.59 7.52
C SER A 163 5.48 -1.16 7.99
N LEU A 164 4.22 -0.81 8.29
CA LEU A 164 3.84 0.50 8.82
C LEU A 164 4.37 0.69 10.26
N GLY A 165 4.32 -0.36 11.08
CA GLY A 165 4.90 -0.35 12.43
C GLY A 165 6.41 -0.14 12.40
N VAL A 166 7.13 -0.85 11.54
CA VAL A 166 8.59 -0.65 11.35
C VAL A 166 8.89 0.77 10.87
N HIS A 167 8.11 1.27 9.89
CA HIS A 167 8.27 2.64 9.41
C HIS A 167 8.10 3.66 10.54
N PHE A 168 7.05 3.52 11.35
CA PHE A 168 6.80 4.39 12.49
C PHE A 168 7.95 4.35 13.52
N ILE A 169 8.42 3.16 13.89
CA ILE A 169 9.56 3.00 14.81
C ILE A 169 10.82 3.67 14.26
N CYS A 170 11.12 3.50 12.98
CA CYS A 170 12.25 4.18 12.34
C CYS A 170 12.11 5.70 12.37
N CYS A 171 10.92 6.24 12.10
CA CYS A 171 10.65 7.68 12.19
C CYS A 171 10.85 8.20 13.62
N CYS A 172 10.32 7.49 14.63
CA CYS A 172 10.51 7.85 16.04
C CYS A 172 11.97 7.79 16.45
N TRP A 173 12.72 6.77 16.02
CA TRP A 173 14.15 6.64 16.33
C TRP A 173 14.97 7.76 15.69
N VAL A 174 14.68 8.15 14.44
CA VAL A 174 15.33 9.29 13.79
C VAL A 174 15.01 10.59 14.52
N LEU A 175 13.74 10.79 14.92
CA LEU A 175 13.34 11.95 15.71
C LEU A 175 14.07 12.03 17.05
N ASP A 176 14.11 10.92 17.78
CA ASP A 176 14.83 10.82 19.06
C ASP A 176 16.31 11.18 18.90
N ARG A 177 16.97 10.69 17.85
CA ARG A 177 18.36 11.06 17.55
C ARG A 177 18.52 12.52 17.19
N VAL A 178 17.62 13.08 16.37
CA VAL A 178 17.68 14.51 15.97
C VAL A 178 17.45 15.42 17.18
N ILE A 179 16.52 15.06 18.08
CA ILE A 179 16.20 15.82 19.29
C ILE A 179 17.28 15.61 20.36
N GLY A 180 17.76 14.39 20.57
CA GLY A 180 18.83 14.07 21.53
C GLY A 180 20.21 14.60 21.14
N PHE A 181 20.38 15.11 19.91
CA PHE A 181 21.55 15.88 19.51
C PHE A 181 21.51 17.35 19.97
N VAL A 182 20.45 17.79 20.66
CA VAL A 182 20.43 19.07 21.39
C VAL A 182 21.35 18.90 22.59
N PRO A 183 22.58 19.46 22.60
CA PRO A 183 23.48 19.30 23.72
C PRO A 183 22.88 20.00 24.92
N ASP A 184 22.83 19.33 26.06
CA ASP A 184 22.57 19.94 27.35
C ASP A 184 23.71 20.94 27.66
N GLY A 185 23.59 22.16 27.14
CA GLY A 185 24.36 23.32 27.60
C GLY A 185 25.83 23.45 27.18
N GLU A 186 26.43 22.53 26.42
CA GLU A 186 27.78 22.78 25.88
C GLU A 186 27.73 23.56 24.55
N PRO A 187 28.34 24.77 24.48
CA PRO A 187 28.34 25.57 23.27
C PRO A 187 29.10 24.81 22.18
N ALA A 188 28.37 24.48 21.10
CA ALA A 188 28.90 23.85 19.90
C ALA A 188 30.07 24.66 19.33
N SER A 189 31.29 24.26 19.66
CA SER A 189 32.54 24.90 19.22
C SER A 189 32.90 24.61 17.76
N ARG A 190 31.96 24.12 16.93
CA ARG A 190 32.17 23.91 15.49
C ARG A 190 30.97 24.34 14.65
N GLY A 191 30.98 25.62 14.27
CA GLY A 191 30.62 26.06 12.91
C GLY A 191 29.16 26.37 12.59
N MET A 192 28.17 25.93 13.36
CA MET A 192 26.79 26.40 13.20
C MET A 192 26.44 27.41 14.28
N SER A 193 26.11 28.65 13.88
CA SER A 193 25.65 29.65 14.84
C SER A 193 24.37 29.14 15.52
N ALA A 194 24.23 29.36 16.82
CA ALA A 194 23.04 28.98 17.59
C ALA A 194 21.73 29.50 16.96
N ALA A 195 21.82 30.61 16.21
CA ALA A 195 20.71 31.20 15.45
C ALA A 195 20.23 30.33 14.26
N ALA A 196 21.09 29.48 13.68
CA ALA A 196 20.72 28.61 12.56
C ALA A 196 20.22 27.21 13.01
N PHE A 197 20.57 26.78 14.22
CA PHE A 197 20.23 25.46 14.73
C PHE A 197 18.75 25.34 15.13
N GLY A 198 18.21 26.37 15.82
CA GLY A 198 16.79 26.40 16.20
C GLY A 198 15.83 26.25 15.01
N PRO A 199 15.97 27.07 13.95
CA PRO A 199 15.16 26.94 12.74
C PRO A 199 15.32 25.59 12.04
N TYR A 200 16.53 25.00 12.04
CA TYR A 200 16.78 23.69 11.43
C TYR A 200 16.07 22.54 12.16
N VAL A 201 16.11 22.53 13.50
CA VAL A 201 15.39 21.53 14.31
C VAL A 201 13.88 21.70 14.15
N VAL A 202 13.37 22.93 14.17
CA VAL A 202 11.95 23.22 13.91
C VAL A 202 11.55 22.78 12.51
N TYR A 203 12.40 23.01 11.49
CA TYR A 203 12.15 22.58 10.12
C TYR A 203 12.13 21.05 9.98
N MET A 204 13.03 20.33 10.67
CA MET A 204 13.05 18.86 10.66
C MET A 204 11.87 18.25 11.42
N ILE A 205 11.46 18.86 12.54
CA ILE A 205 10.25 18.47 13.26
C ILE A 205 9.03 18.74 12.39
N LEU A 206 8.94 19.91 11.76
CA LEU A 206 7.84 20.24 10.84
C LEU A 206 7.80 19.30 9.65
N ILE A 207 8.92 18.98 9.01
CA ILE A 207 8.96 17.98 7.92
C ILE A 207 8.48 16.63 8.43
N THR A 208 8.96 16.19 9.59
CA THR A 208 8.59 14.87 10.09
C THR A 208 7.13 14.81 10.52
N LEU A 209 6.61 15.86 11.18
CA LEU A 209 5.19 16.01 11.50
C LEU A 209 4.34 16.17 10.26
N THR A 210 4.83 16.83 9.21
CA THR A 210 4.12 16.97 7.93
C THR A 210 4.11 15.65 7.18
N MET A 211 5.21 14.90 7.16
CA MET A 211 5.24 13.54 6.59
C MET A 211 4.34 12.60 7.39
N ALA A 212 4.40 12.65 8.72
CA ALA A 212 3.49 11.89 9.58
C ALA A 212 2.04 12.32 9.37
N ALA A 213 1.72 13.61 9.27
CA ALA A 213 0.37 14.09 9.01
C ALA A 213 -0.10 13.71 7.59
N VAL A 214 0.74 13.80 6.57
CA VAL A 214 0.40 13.40 5.20
C VAL A 214 0.18 11.89 5.07
N VAL A 215 0.92 11.08 5.85
CA VAL A 215 0.78 9.61 5.83
C VAL A 215 -0.35 9.14 6.76
N PHE A 216 -0.47 9.70 7.96
CA PHE A 216 -1.40 9.25 9.00
C PHE A 216 -2.72 10.04 9.03
N ALA A 217 -2.78 11.31 8.62
CA ALA A 217 -4.05 12.06 8.62
C ALA A 217 -5.07 11.48 7.63
N PRO A 218 -4.70 11.05 6.40
CA PRO A 218 -5.65 10.36 5.52
C PRO A 218 -6.13 9.04 6.11
N TRP A 219 -5.26 8.30 6.82
CA TRP A 219 -5.63 7.07 7.53
C TRP A 219 -6.59 7.35 8.70
N MET A 220 -6.28 8.33 9.55
CA MET A 220 -7.11 8.74 10.69
C MET A 220 -8.46 9.28 10.22
N LEU A 221 -8.48 10.12 9.18
CA LEU A 221 -9.71 10.63 8.57
C LEU A 221 -10.53 9.50 7.95
N TYR A 222 -9.87 8.51 7.33
CA TYR A 222 -10.55 7.33 6.80
C TYR A 222 -11.15 6.46 7.91
N GLN A 223 -10.43 6.23 9.02
CA GLN A 223 -10.96 5.50 10.18
C GLN A 223 -12.15 6.24 10.81
N VAL A 224 -12.08 7.57 10.93
CA VAL A 224 -13.20 8.41 11.39
C VAL A 224 -14.37 8.33 10.42
N PHE A 225 -14.13 8.37 9.10
CA PHE A 225 -15.18 8.22 8.09
C PHE A 225 -15.84 6.84 8.12
N LEU A 226 -15.07 5.75 8.23
CA LEU A 226 -15.60 4.39 8.41
C LEU A 226 -16.41 4.26 9.70
N TRP A 227 -15.94 4.86 10.79
CA TRP A 227 -16.66 4.88 12.05
C TRP A 227 -17.99 5.66 11.95
N LEU A 228 -17.99 6.82 11.29
CA LEU A 228 -19.18 7.64 11.07
C LEU A 228 -20.20 6.96 10.15
N THR A 229 -19.75 6.34 9.06
CA THR A 229 -20.63 5.60 8.14
C THR A 229 -21.22 4.34 8.78
N ALA A 230 -20.42 3.59 9.55
CA ALA A 230 -20.91 2.46 10.34
C ALA A 230 -21.93 2.89 11.42
N ARG A 231 -21.78 4.09 12.00
CA ARG A 231 -22.78 4.68 12.90
C ARG A 231 -24.04 5.12 12.17
N GLY A 232 -23.92 5.76 11.00
CA GLY A 232 -25.05 6.18 10.18
C GLY A 232 -25.92 5.00 9.74
N HIS A 233 -25.31 3.88 9.34
CA HIS A 233 -26.02 2.66 9.02
C HIS A 233 -26.78 2.06 10.22
N ARG A 234 -26.18 2.15 11.42
CA ARG A 234 -26.82 1.74 12.69
C ARG A 234 -27.98 2.64 13.10
N TRP A 235 -27.90 3.95 12.82
CA TRP A 235 -28.99 4.89 13.08
C TRP A 235 -30.17 4.69 12.13
N ASN A 236 -29.92 4.48 10.83
CA ASN A 236 -31.00 4.26 9.87
C ASN A 236 -31.75 2.95 10.13
N THR A 237 -31.07 1.88 10.56
CA THR A 237 -31.71 0.62 10.95
C THR A 237 -32.53 0.74 12.24
N LEU A 238 -32.07 1.54 13.21
CA LEU A 238 -32.82 1.83 14.45
C LEU A 238 -34.05 2.74 14.23
N VAL A 239 -33.98 3.69 13.30
CA VAL A 239 -35.09 4.60 12.98
C VAL A 239 -36.17 3.89 12.16
N ILE A 240 -35.79 3.10 11.16
CA ILE A 240 -36.75 2.33 10.34
C ILE A 240 -37.41 1.21 11.17
N GLY A 241 -36.68 0.59 12.10
CA GLY A 241 -37.24 -0.41 13.01
C GLY A 241 -38.27 0.15 14.01
N LYS A 242 -38.20 1.45 14.36
CA LYS A 242 -39.17 2.10 15.25
C LYS A 242 -40.38 2.69 14.54
N THR A 243 -40.27 3.09 13.28
CA THR A 243 -41.41 3.62 12.51
C THR A 243 -42.26 2.52 11.87
N GLY A 244 -41.72 1.31 11.68
CA GLY A 244 -42.44 0.18 11.09
C GLY A 244 -43.37 -0.58 12.05
N SER A 245 -43.32 -0.37 13.37
CA SER A 245 -44.11 -1.15 14.35
C SER A 245 -45.42 -0.48 14.82
N TRP A 246 -45.81 0.67 14.26
CA TRP A 246 -46.99 1.42 14.74
C TRP A 246 -48.19 1.40 13.78
N THR A 247 -48.10 0.72 12.63
CA THR A 247 -49.16 0.79 11.60
C THR A 247 -49.92 -0.51 11.32
N GLU A 248 -49.60 -1.63 11.98
CA GLU A 248 -50.23 -2.94 11.66
C GLU A 248 -51.25 -3.47 12.67
N GLU A 249 -51.63 -2.74 13.73
CA GLU A 249 -52.49 -3.29 14.78
C GLU A 249 -53.96 -2.78 14.81
N THR A 250 -54.45 -2.08 13.77
CA THR A 250 -55.82 -1.50 13.79
C THR A 250 -56.78 -1.98 12.70
N LYS A 251 -56.53 -3.11 12.05
CA LYS A 251 -57.50 -3.70 11.10
C LYS A 251 -57.64 -5.19 11.29
N LEU A 252 -58.39 -5.62 12.31
CA LEU A 252 -59.07 -6.92 12.34
C LEU A 252 -60.10 -6.94 13.48
N SER A 253 -61.33 -6.57 13.14
CA SER A 253 -62.52 -7.08 13.83
C SER A 253 -63.69 -7.08 12.82
N PRO A 254 -64.47 -8.18 12.77
CA PRO A 254 -65.40 -8.51 11.70
C PRO A 254 -66.63 -7.61 11.60
#